data_AF-A0A386C6A9-F1
#
_entry.id   AF-A0A386C6A9-F1
#
_cell.length_a   1.000
_cell.length_b   1.000
_cell.length_c   1.000
_cell.angle_alpha   90.00
_cell.angle_beta   90.00
_cell.angle_gamma   90.00
#
_symmetry.space_group_name_H-M   'P 1'
#
loop_
_entity.id
_entity.type
_entity.pdbx_description
1 polymer ?
#
loop_
_entity_poly.entity_id
_entity_poly.type
_entity_poly.pdbx_seq_one_letter_code
_entity_poly.pdbx_strand_id
1 'polypeptide(L)'
;MVVGRGTQEMLAERDDTLHVFCYAPRKALIARTMQREGVGTEEAARLVDETNKQRDQWVRLHWERDRRAHEMYDLSVNTERLGIQGAA
;
A
#
# COMPACT_ATOMS: atom_id res chain seq x y z
N MET A 1 -4.05 -15.34 -0.22
CA MET A 1 -3.90 -13.88 -0.30
C MET A 1 -2.44 -13.56 -0.57
N VAL A 2 -2.15 -12.87 -1.67
CA VAL A 2 -0.80 -12.41 -2.00
C VAL A 2 -0.76 -10.90 -1.82
N VAL A 3 0.30 -10.36 -1.20
CA VAL A 3 0.38 -8.95 -0.81
C VAL A 3 1.54 -8.26 -1.54
N GLY A 4 1.21 -7.18 -2.24
CA GLY A 4 2.18 -6.29 -2.86
C GLY A 4 2.84 -6.88 -4.10
N ARG A 5 4.04 -6.39 -4.42
CA ARG A 5 4.88 -6.89 -5.51
C ARG A 5 4.13 -7.09 -6.85
N GLY A 6 3.26 -6.15 -7.24
CA GLY A 6 2.68 -6.11 -8.59
C GLY A 6 1.84 -7.34 -8.93
N THR A 7 1.37 -8.04 -7.91
CA THR A 7 0.56 -9.24 -8.11
C THR A 7 -0.77 -8.92 -8.80
N GLN A 8 -1.25 -7.68 -8.71
CA GLN A 8 -2.41 -7.25 -9.48
C GLN A 8 -2.18 -7.32 -11.00
N GLU A 9 -0.96 -7.03 -11.46
CA GLU A 9 -0.63 -7.13 -12.88
C GLU A 9 -0.29 -8.57 -13.28
N MET A 10 0.41 -9.31 -12.42
CA MET A 10 0.70 -10.74 -12.68
C MET A 10 -0.54 -11.63 -12.78
N LEU A 11 -1.63 -11.21 -12.14
CA LEU A 11 -2.90 -11.95 -12.11
C LEU A 11 -4.02 -11.21 -12.85
N ALA A 12 -3.71 -10.16 -13.62
CA ALA A 12 -4.70 -9.31 -14.26
C ALA A 12 -5.62 -10.07 -15.25
N GLU A 13 -5.13 -11.16 -15.86
CA GLU A 13 -5.90 -11.99 -16.79
C GLU A 13 -6.75 -13.07 -16.08
N ARG A 14 -6.76 -13.09 -14.75
CA ARG A 14 -7.54 -14.06 -13.97
C ARG A 14 -8.82 -13.44 -13.41
N ASP A 15 -9.93 -13.90 -13.93
CA ASP A 15 -11.28 -13.51 -13.49
C ASP A 15 -11.64 -14.03 -12.08
N ASP A 16 -10.83 -14.92 -11.49
CA ASP A 16 -11.04 -15.48 -10.16
C ASP A 16 -10.24 -14.75 -9.06
N THR A 17 -9.84 -13.50 -9.32
CA THR A 17 -9.04 -12.70 -8.40
C THR A 17 -9.72 -11.40 -8.00
N LEU A 18 -9.32 -10.88 -6.83
CA LEU A 18 -9.77 -9.58 -6.33
C LEU A 18 -8.53 -8.74 -6.00
N HIS A 19 -8.39 -7.62 -6.67
CA HIS A 19 -7.29 -6.68 -6.51
C HIS A 19 -7.69 -5.54 -5.59
N VAL A 20 -7.11 -5.53 -4.38
CA VAL A 20 -7.43 -4.53 -3.35
C VAL A 20 -6.25 -3.61 -3.09
N PHE A 21 -6.47 -2.30 -3.22
CA PHE A 21 -5.51 -1.26 -2.87
C PHE A 21 -5.77 -0.71 -1.45
N CYS A 22 -4.98 -1.17 -0.49
CA CYS A 22 -5.03 -0.64 0.88
C CYS A 22 -4.15 0.60 1.02
N TYR A 23 -4.74 1.70 1.46
CA TYR A 23 -4.03 2.97 1.68
C TYR A 23 -4.45 3.64 3.00
N ALA A 24 -3.72 4.68 3.39
CA ALA A 24 -4.07 5.58 4.49
C ALA A 24 -3.37 6.93 4.30
N PRO A 25 -3.88 8.03 4.88
CA PRO A 25 -3.18 9.31 4.89
C PRO A 25 -1.80 9.21 5.57
N ARG A 26 -0.84 10.02 5.12
CA ARG A 26 0.55 9.99 5.62
C ARG A 26 0.64 10.11 7.15
N LYS A 27 -0.17 10.98 7.76
CA LYS A 27 -0.21 11.15 9.22
C LYS A 27 -0.58 9.85 9.95
N ALA A 28 -1.56 9.11 9.44
CA ALA A 28 -1.99 7.84 10.00
C ALA A 28 -0.89 6.76 9.85
N LEU A 29 -0.19 6.74 8.70
CA LEU A 29 0.95 5.84 8.49
C LEU A 29 2.10 6.11 9.45
N ILE A 30 2.40 7.38 9.73
CA ILE A 30 3.44 7.79 10.68
C ILE A 30 3.06 7.35 12.09
N ALA A 31 1.85 7.68 12.55
CA ALA A 31 1.38 7.30 13.88
C ALA A 31 1.43 5.77 14.10
N ARG A 32 1.01 4.99 13.09
CA ARG A 32 1.08 3.52 13.14
C ARG A 32 2.52 3.01 13.15
N THR A 33 3.42 3.63 12.39
CA THR A 33 4.84 3.27 12.37
C THR A 33 5.52 3.58 13.70
N MET A 34 5.21 4.72 14.32
CA MET A 34 5.69 5.07 15.66
C MET A 34 5.28 3.99 16.68
N GLN A 35 4.00 3.59 16.68
CA GLN A 35 3.49 2.56 17.59
C GLN A 35 4.12 1.18 17.34
N ARG A 36 4.31 0.80 16.07
CA ARG A 36 4.82 -0.52 15.71
C ARG A 36 6.32 -0.68 15.95
N GLU A 37 7.11 0.34 15.61
CA GLU A 37 8.58 0.30 15.65
C GLU A 37 9.15 0.92 16.93
N GLY A 38 8.35 1.61 17.74
CA GLY A 38 8.80 2.26 18.97
C GLY A 38 9.69 3.49 18.74
N VAL A 39 9.58 4.14 17.59
CA VAL A 39 10.44 5.27 17.17
C VAL A 39 9.72 6.62 17.25
N GLY A 40 10.51 7.70 17.27
CA GLY A 40 10.00 9.08 17.23
C GLY A 40 9.40 9.46 15.87
N THR A 41 8.67 10.58 15.84
CA THR A 41 7.92 11.06 14.67
C THR A 41 8.78 11.26 13.41
N GLU A 42 9.99 11.82 13.56
CA GLU A 42 10.89 12.06 12.41
C GLU A 42 11.40 10.76 11.80
N GLU A 43 11.80 9.80 12.64
CA GLU A 43 12.24 8.49 12.16
C GLU A 43 11.09 7.71 11.53
N ALA A 44 9.90 7.73 12.14
CA ALA A 44 8.71 7.12 11.56
C ALA A 44 8.34 7.76 10.20
N ALA A 45 8.46 9.08 10.08
CA ALA A 45 8.23 9.78 8.81
C ALA A 45 9.22 9.32 7.73
N ARG A 46 10.51 9.22 8.08
CA ARG A 46 11.55 8.72 7.19
C ARG A 46 11.26 7.30 6.71
N LEU A 47 10.93 6.40 7.63
CA LEU A 47 10.59 5.01 7.32
C LEU A 47 9.36 4.90 6.39
N VAL A 48 8.33 5.71 6.63
CA VAL A 48 7.13 5.76 5.78
C VAL A 48 7.48 6.25 4.38
N ASP A 49 8.25 7.32 4.26
CA ASP A 49 8.60 7.90 2.97
C ASP A 49 9.53 6.96 2.18
N GLU A 50 10.50 6.31 2.83
CA GLU A 50 11.38 5.31 2.22
C GLU A 50 10.61 4.08 1.75
N THR A 51 9.72 3.55 2.59
CA THR A 51 8.88 2.40 2.24
C THR A 51 7.97 2.71 1.05
N ASN A 52 7.36 3.89 1.02
CA ASN A 52 6.51 4.32 -0.09
C ASN A 52 7.33 4.52 -1.37
N LYS A 53 8.52 5.13 -1.27
CA LYS A 53 9.42 5.31 -2.41
C LYS A 53 9.86 3.98 -3.00
N GLN A 54 10.27 3.03 -2.17
CA GLN A 54 10.65 1.68 -2.62
C GLN A 54 9.49 0.98 -3.33
N ARG A 55 8.29 1.10 -2.78
CA ARG A 55 7.05 0.56 -3.35
C ARG A 55 6.67 1.17 -4.69
N ASP A 56 6.81 2.48 -4.84
CA ASP A 56 6.52 3.20 -6.08
C ASP A 56 7.58 2.90 -7.15
N GLN A 57 8.86 2.87 -6.78
CA GLN A 57 9.96 2.50 -7.68
C GLN A 57 9.81 1.08 -8.21
N TRP A 58 9.42 0.13 -7.35
CA TRP A 58 9.31 -1.27 -7.75
C TRP A 58 8.20 -1.49 -8.79
N VAL A 59 7.05 -0.81 -8.66
CA VAL A 59 5.96 -0.87 -9.63
C VAL A 59 6.33 -0.17 -10.94
N ARG A 60 6.95 1.01 -10.85
CA ARG A 60 7.40 1.76 -12.05
C ARG A 60 8.43 0.98 -12.88
N LEU A 61 9.39 0.33 -12.22
CA LEU A 61 10.48 -0.39 -12.89
C LEU A 61 9.97 -1.64 -13.66
N HIS A 62 8.91 -2.27 -13.18
CA HIS A 62 8.45 -3.57 -13.71
C HIS A 62 7.23 -3.46 -14.63
N TRP A 63 6.44 -2.38 -14.56
CA TRP A 63 5.20 -2.26 -15.36
C TRP A 63 5.01 -0.92 -16.07
N GLU A 64 5.95 0.02 -15.99
CA GLU A 64 5.83 1.37 -16.59
C GLU A 64 4.56 2.16 -16.18
N ARG A 65 3.88 1.73 -15.11
CA ARG A 65 2.61 2.32 -14.64
C ARG A 65 2.70 2.89 -13.22
N ASP A 66 1.83 3.86 -12.92
CA ASP A 66 1.72 4.42 -11.58
C ASP A 66 0.99 3.43 -10.67
N ARG A 67 1.60 3.07 -9.54
CA ARG A 67 0.98 2.22 -8.52
C ARG A 67 -0.40 2.72 -8.06
N ARG A 68 -0.68 4.01 -8.20
CA ARG A 68 -1.95 4.63 -7.80
C ARG A 68 -2.98 4.68 -8.93
N ALA A 69 -2.72 4.08 -10.09
CA ALA A 69 -3.73 3.96 -11.13
C ALA A 69 -4.86 3.05 -10.62
N HIS A 70 -5.98 3.68 -10.25
CA HIS A 70 -7.11 3.02 -9.62
C HIS A 70 -7.77 1.98 -10.53
N GLU A 71 -7.59 2.09 -11.84
CA GLU A 71 -8.04 1.12 -12.84
C GLU A 71 -7.41 -0.27 -12.70
N MET A 72 -6.32 -0.42 -11.93
CA MET A 72 -5.69 -1.72 -11.63
C MET A 72 -6.30 -2.44 -10.42
N TYR A 73 -7.31 -1.86 -9.77
CA TYR A 73 -7.86 -2.37 -8.53
C TYR A 73 -9.38 -2.39 -8.56
N ASP A 74 -9.98 -3.49 -8.15
CA ASP A 74 -11.43 -3.62 -7.98
C ASP A 74 -11.94 -2.81 -6.78
N LEU A 75 -11.09 -2.64 -5.76
CA LEU A 75 -11.44 -1.94 -4.52
C LEU A 75 -10.26 -1.16 -3.94
N SER A 76 -10.50 0.08 -3.51
CA SER A 76 -9.55 0.89 -2.74
C SER A 76 -10.06 1.09 -1.30
N VAL A 77 -9.24 0.72 -0.32
CA VAL A 77 -9.63 0.65 1.09
C VAL A 77 -8.80 1.61 1.93
N ASN A 78 -9.45 2.58 2.58
CA ASN A 78 -8.80 3.48 3.54
C ASN A 78 -8.71 2.82 4.93
N THR A 79 -7.53 2.31 5.25
CA THR A 79 -7.23 1.59 6.50
C THR A 79 -7.12 2.48 7.73
N GLU A 80 -7.06 3.80 7.58
CA GLU A 80 -7.21 4.72 8.72
C GLU A 80 -8.66 4.70 9.22
N ARG A 81 -9.63 4.76 8.32
CA ARG A 81 -11.06 4.86 8.69
C ARG A 81 -11.65 3.54 9.17
N LEU A 82 -11.21 2.44 8.57
CA LEU A 82 -11.76 1.11 8.84
C LEU A 82 -10.99 0.36 9.94
N GLY A 83 -9.80 0.84 10.31
CA GLY A 83 -8.85 0.06 11.10
C GLY A 83 -8.40 -1.21 10.37
N ILE A 84 -7.57 -2.03 11.03
CA ILE A 84 -7.12 -3.29 10.43
C ILE A 84 -8.27 -4.30 10.34
N GLN A 85 -9.12 -4.38 11.37
CA GLN A 85 -10.21 -5.36 11.42
C GLN A 85 -11.36 -5.05 10.46
N GLY A 86 -11.66 -3.78 10.20
CA GLY A 86 -12.68 -3.41 9.20
C GLY A 86 -12.15 -3.45 7.76
N ALA A 87 -10.85 -3.66 7.57
CA ALA A 87 -10.19 -3.75 6.26
C ALA A 87 -9.64 -5.16 5.96
N ALA A 88 -9.81 -6.11 6.88
CA ALA A 88 -9.42 -7.52 6.77
C ALA A 88 -10.64 -8.37 6.44
#